data_AF-A0A3P5YXN0-F1
#
_entry.id   AF-A0A3P5YXN0-F1
#
_cell.length_a   1.000
_cell.length_b   1.000
_cell.length_c   1.000
_cell.angle_alpha   90.00
_cell.angle_beta   90.00
_cell.angle_gamma   90.00
#
_symmetry.space_group_name_H-M   'P 1'
#
loop_
_entity.id
_entity.type
_entity.pdbx_description
1 polymer ?
#
loop_
_entity_poly.entity_id
_entity_poly.type
_entity_poly.pdbx_seq_one_letter_code
_entity_poly.pdbx_strand_id
1 'polypeptide(L)'
;MRCISRTGGDSVTPKRLSPLVEGVPSSNGASDSSLSMKRIKFGEEKIPESEFEGGNGTSMAWGPQNQDEEEEEEEEDQSSTDSDNTEVRGSTGSRRYTISDSTIFKYCLGNLTERSLIMKEITNNAGDEEVSEFADQVSLYSGCSHHGYQIKMARKLIAEGTNAWILISRNYQNVHWDNVVIEIEEHFMRIAKCSSRSLTHQDFELLRRICGCYDYITQENFEKMWCWLFPVATSISRGLINGMWRSCSPKWIEGFVTKEEAEHSLQSQEPGTFILRFPTSRSWPHPDAGSLVVTYVGRDFVIRHRLLAVDHICDSSERYTDAKPLQDMLLAEPELSRLGR
;
A
#
# COMPACT_ATOMS: atom_id res chain seq x y z
N MET A 1 -69.08 13.11 -9.86
CA MET A 1 -69.83 12.20 -8.96
C MET A 1 -70.39 11.06 -9.80
N ARG A 2 -70.23 9.81 -9.33
CA ARG A 2 -70.90 8.55 -9.76
C ARG A 2 -70.45 7.99 -11.13
N CYS A 3 -69.79 6.84 -11.24
CA CYS A 3 -70.02 5.46 -10.74
C CYS A 3 -71.00 4.61 -11.59
N ILE A 4 -70.42 3.59 -12.22
CA ILE A 4 -70.79 2.16 -12.28
C ILE A 4 -71.92 1.70 -13.22
N SER A 5 -71.60 0.75 -14.12
CA SER A 5 -72.13 -0.64 -14.23
C SER A 5 -71.72 -1.22 -15.61
N ARG A 6 -70.89 -2.26 -15.77
CA ARG A 6 -70.97 -3.71 -15.45
C ARG A 6 -71.89 -4.52 -16.40
N THR A 7 -71.26 -5.36 -17.24
CA THR A 7 -71.73 -6.62 -17.88
C THR A 7 -70.44 -7.37 -18.31
N GLY A 8 -70.22 -8.68 -18.21
CA GLY A 8 -71.04 -9.85 -17.91
C GLY A 8 -70.64 -11.00 -18.88
N GLY A 9 -70.30 -12.19 -18.35
CA GLY A 9 -70.21 -13.49 -19.08
C GLY A 9 -68.79 -13.93 -19.47
N ASP A 10 -68.11 -14.82 -18.73
CA ASP A 10 -68.23 -16.30 -18.68
C ASP A 10 -67.51 -17.01 -19.85
N SER A 11 -66.32 -17.58 -19.58
CA SER A 11 -66.02 -19.04 -19.48
C SER A 11 -65.96 -19.74 -20.86
N VAL A 12 -64.89 -20.42 -21.27
CA VAL A 12 -64.53 -21.81 -20.89
C VAL A 12 -63.18 -22.16 -21.57
N THR A 13 -62.24 -22.74 -20.81
CA THR A 13 -60.99 -23.45 -21.23
C THR A 13 -61.31 -24.84 -21.84
N PRO A 14 -60.41 -25.73 -22.37
CA PRO A 14 -58.95 -25.81 -22.28
C PRO A 14 -58.19 -26.47 -23.50
N LYS A 15 -56.89 -26.77 -23.29
CA LYS A 15 -56.03 -27.87 -23.87
C LYS A 15 -55.23 -27.67 -25.17
N ARG A 16 -53.93 -27.33 -24.96
CA ARG A 16 -52.71 -28.15 -25.17
C ARG A 16 -52.54 -28.97 -26.47
N LEU A 17 -51.49 -28.67 -27.26
CA LEU A 17 -50.34 -29.55 -27.61
C LEU A 17 -49.50 -28.96 -28.78
N SER A 18 -48.18 -29.00 -28.65
CA SER A 18 -47.15 -28.70 -29.67
C SER A 18 -46.83 -29.94 -30.53
N PRO A 19 -46.17 -29.82 -31.72
CA PRO A 19 -44.71 -30.01 -31.80
C PRO A 19 -43.93 -29.27 -32.95
N LEU A 20 -42.60 -29.13 -32.73
CA LEU A 20 -41.39 -29.23 -33.62
C LEU A 20 -41.58 -29.30 -35.16
N VAL A 21 -40.78 -28.76 -36.11
CA VAL A 21 -39.34 -28.37 -36.33
C VAL A 21 -39.37 -27.41 -37.57
N GLU A 22 -38.50 -26.42 -37.86
CA GLU A 22 -37.12 -26.50 -38.41
C GLU A 22 -36.76 -25.12 -39.04
N GLY A 23 -35.50 -24.67 -38.97
CA GLY A 23 -34.96 -23.59 -39.83
C GLY A 23 -34.34 -22.36 -39.15
N VAL A 24 -33.00 -22.35 -39.01
CA VAL A 24 -32.08 -21.25 -38.66
C VAL A 24 -31.40 -20.76 -39.97
N PRO A 25 -30.75 -19.56 -40.14
CA PRO A 25 -30.26 -18.58 -39.15
C PRO A 25 -30.61 -17.09 -39.41
N SER A 26 -30.49 -16.27 -38.37
CA SER A 26 -29.96 -14.91 -38.54
C SER A 26 -29.24 -14.46 -37.28
N SER A 27 -28.21 -13.66 -37.51
CA SER A 27 -27.07 -13.35 -36.65
C SER A 27 -27.36 -12.35 -35.53
N ASN A 28 -26.50 -12.43 -34.50
CA ASN A 28 -25.99 -11.38 -33.60
C ASN A 28 -26.24 -11.65 -32.13
N GLY A 29 -25.16 -11.68 -31.34
CA GLY A 29 -25.21 -11.31 -29.93
C GLY A 29 -24.34 -12.15 -29.00
N ALA A 30 -23.46 -11.44 -28.29
CA ALA A 30 -22.79 -11.81 -27.05
C ALA A 30 -21.70 -12.89 -27.12
N SER A 31 -20.46 -12.41 -27.28
CA SER A 31 -19.26 -13.07 -26.74
C SER A 31 -19.37 -13.12 -25.22
N ASP A 32 -19.78 -14.28 -24.69
CA ASP A 32 -19.67 -14.60 -23.27
C ASP A 32 -18.19 -14.72 -22.91
N SER A 33 -17.66 -13.68 -22.26
CA SER A 33 -16.36 -13.75 -21.61
C SER A 33 -16.58 -14.29 -20.20
N SER A 34 -16.63 -15.61 -20.05
CA SER A 34 -16.59 -16.22 -18.71
C SER A 34 -15.19 -15.97 -18.12
N LEU A 35 -15.06 -14.92 -17.32
CA LEU A 35 -13.91 -14.72 -16.45
C LEU A 35 -13.91 -15.85 -15.42
N SER A 36 -13.06 -16.86 -15.62
CA SER A 36 -12.74 -17.85 -14.60
C SER A 36 -12.06 -17.13 -13.44
N MET A 37 -12.81 -16.87 -12.37
CA MET A 37 -12.30 -16.25 -11.15
C MET A 37 -11.27 -17.20 -10.53
N LYS A 38 -9.98 -16.86 -10.65
CA LYS A 38 -8.89 -17.60 -10.02
C LYS A 38 -8.98 -17.42 -8.50
N ARG A 39 -8.92 -18.54 -7.78
CA ARG A 39 -8.89 -18.60 -6.31
C ARG A 39 -7.75 -17.74 -5.74
N ILE A 40 -8.01 -17.04 -4.63
CA ILE A 40 -6.98 -16.29 -3.89
C ILE A 40 -5.92 -17.29 -3.42
N LYS A 41 -4.63 -16.97 -3.63
CA LYS A 41 -3.53 -17.74 -3.04
C LYS A 41 -3.25 -17.20 -1.65
N PHE A 42 -3.17 -18.09 -0.68
CA PHE A 42 -2.92 -17.74 0.72
C PHE A 42 -1.52 -18.14 1.17
N GLY A 43 -0.84 -17.23 1.85
CA GLY A 43 0.42 -17.49 2.55
C GLY A 43 0.20 -17.54 4.06
N GLU A 44 0.88 -18.47 4.74
CA GLU A 44 0.93 -18.52 6.20
C GLU A 44 1.96 -17.51 6.72
N GLU A 45 1.58 -16.75 7.75
CA GLU A 45 2.51 -15.88 8.45
C GLU A 45 3.42 -16.74 9.35
N LYS A 46 4.71 -16.79 9.03
CA LYS A 46 5.73 -17.34 9.94
C LYS A 46 6.20 -16.26 10.91
N ILE A 47 6.30 -16.65 12.17
CA ILE A 47 6.74 -15.85 13.32
C ILE A 47 8.25 -15.59 13.19
N PRO A 48 8.73 -14.34 13.19
CA PRO A 48 10.06 -14.04 13.69
C PRO A 48 9.99 -13.95 15.22
N GLU A 49 10.75 -14.80 15.90
CA GLU A 49 11.02 -14.66 17.33
C GLU A 49 11.79 -13.36 17.59
N SER A 50 11.40 -12.68 18.67
CA SER A 50 12.03 -11.54 19.35
C SER A 50 13.30 -10.92 18.74
N GLU A 51 13.19 -9.67 18.29
CA GLU A 51 14.22 -8.65 18.49
C GLU A 51 13.55 -7.38 19.01
N PHE A 52 13.28 -7.37 20.31
CA PHE A 52 13.13 -6.14 21.08
C PHE A 52 14.29 -6.11 22.08
N GLU A 53 15.50 -5.87 21.56
CA GLU A 53 16.64 -5.46 22.37
C GLU A 53 17.17 -4.14 21.83
N GLY A 54 17.28 -3.16 22.74
CA GLY A 54 17.65 -1.80 22.44
C GLY A 54 19.08 -1.69 21.90
N GLY A 55 19.20 -1.06 20.75
CA GLY A 55 20.47 -0.56 20.23
C GLY A 55 20.49 0.96 20.30
N ASN A 56 21.30 1.52 21.21
CA ASN A 56 21.75 2.91 21.15
C ASN A 56 22.39 3.17 19.78
N GLY A 57 21.72 3.95 18.94
CA GLY A 57 22.23 4.44 17.67
C GLY A 57 22.61 5.91 17.80
N THR A 58 23.91 6.17 17.76
CA THR A 58 24.54 7.50 17.77
C THR A 58 23.92 8.46 16.76
N SER A 59 23.43 9.60 17.27
CA SER A 59 23.06 10.78 16.50
C SER A 59 24.31 11.42 15.88
N MET A 60 24.39 11.46 14.55
CA MET A 60 25.29 12.37 13.84
C MET A 60 24.48 13.56 13.36
N ALA A 61 24.52 14.64 14.15
CA ALA A 61 24.06 15.95 13.75
C ALA A 61 25.04 16.56 12.74
N TRP A 62 24.55 16.93 11.55
CA TRP A 62 25.29 17.76 10.61
C TRP A 62 24.82 19.21 10.73
N GLY A 63 25.70 20.07 11.23
CA GLY A 63 25.58 21.52 11.11
C GLY A 63 26.72 22.05 10.23
N PRO A 64 26.49 23.06 9.37
CA PRO A 64 27.55 23.61 8.52
C PRO A 64 28.41 24.57 9.34
N GLN A 65 29.72 24.34 9.39
CA GLN A 65 30.67 25.30 9.93
C GLN A 65 31.71 25.64 8.87
N ASN A 66 31.57 26.85 8.32
CA ASN A 66 32.63 27.55 7.62
C ASN A 66 33.74 27.87 8.62
N GLN A 67 34.99 27.64 8.24
CA GLN A 67 36.13 28.42 8.71
C GLN A 67 37.26 28.31 7.69
N ASP A 68 37.65 29.48 7.20
CA ASP A 68 38.84 29.77 6.41
C ASP A 68 40.09 29.36 7.20
N GLU A 69 41.08 28.78 6.51
CA GLU A 69 42.50 28.94 6.84
C GLU A 69 43.33 28.58 5.61
N GLU A 70 44.03 29.58 5.10
CA GLU A 70 45.04 29.55 4.04
C GLU A 70 46.30 28.85 4.56
N GLU A 71 46.98 28.05 3.73
CA GLU A 71 48.44 27.92 3.78
C GLU A 71 48.95 27.36 2.43
N GLU A 72 49.89 28.10 1.85
CA GLU A 72 50.61 27.87 0.60
C GLU A 72 51.74 26.85 0.80
N GLU A 73 52.10 26.07 -0.23
CA GLU A 73 53.47 25.97 -0.83
C GLU A 73 53.62 24.77 -1.79
N GLU A 74 53.98 25.12 -3.03
CA GLU A 74 54.95 24.53 -3.99
C GLU A 74 54.82 23.04 -4.42
N GLU A 75 54.41 22.73 -5.66
CA GLU A 75 55.19 22.71 -6.93
C GLU A 75 56.28 21.63 -6.97
N GLU A 76 56.04 20.53 -7.70
CA GLU A 76 57.09 19.85 -8.48
C GLU A 76 56.46 19.01 -9.61
N ASP A 77 56.64 19.52 -10.84
CA ASP A 77 56.33 18.94 -12.15
C ASP A 77 57.08 17.63 -12.44
N GLN A 78 56.41 16.62 -13.02
CA GLN A 78 56.97 15.79 -14.10
C GLN A 78 55.88 15.36 -15.12
N SER A 79 55.96 15.96 -16.31
CA SER A 79 55.36 15.57 -17.60
C SER A 79 55.71 14.11 -17.98
N SER A 80 55.09 13.36 -18.90
CA SER A 80 54.29 13.62 -20.10
C SER A 80 53.73 12.26 -20.60
N THR A 81 52.60 12.24 -21.31
CA THR A 81 52.45 11.63 -22.66
C THR A 81 51.03 11.90 -23.16
N ASP A 82 50.96 12.60 -24.30
CA ASP A 82 49.77 12.99 -25.04
C ASP A 82 48.92 11.81 -25.55
N SER A 83 47.60 11.99 -25.55
CA SER A 83 46.70 11.34 -26.51
C SER A 83 45.40 12.13 -26.63
N ASP A 84 45.41 13.03 -27.61
CA ASP A 84 44.34 13.72 -28.33
C ASP A 84 42.93 13.88 -27.73
N ASN A 85 42.61 15.17 -27.61
CA ASN A 85 41.31 15.76 -27.39
C ASN A 85 40.27 15.38 -28.45
N THR A 86 39.08 14.98 -27.99
CA THR A 86 37.83 15.42 -28.60
C THR A 86 37.12 16.32 -27.60
N GLU A 87 37.37 17.62 -27.71
CA GLU A 87 36.62 18.66 -27.02
C GLU A 87 35.16 18.63 -27.52
N VAL A 88 34.26 18.02 -26.75
CA VAL A 88 32.84 18.34 -26.82
C VAL A 88 32.61 19.55 -25.91
N ARG A 89 32.81 20.72 -26.51
CA ARG A 89 32.49 22.02 -25.92
C ARG A 89 30.97 22.16 -25.77
N GLY A 90 30.53 22.40 -24.55
CA GLY A 90 29.32 23.19 -24.27
C GLY A 90 28.06 22.42 -23.93
N SER A 91 27.94 22.02 -22.67
CA SER A 91 26.69 22.24 -21.92
C SER A 91 27.05 22.32 -20.44
N THR A 92 27.13 23.54 -19.91
CA THR A 92 26.75 23.84 -18.52
C THR A 92 25.25 23.57 -18.39
N GLY A 93 24.86 22.31 -18.56
CA GLY A 93 23.54 21.79 -18.31
C GLY A 93 23.67 20.91 -17.09
N SER A 94 22.85 21.20 -16.07
CA SER A 94 22.64 20.41 -14.86
C SER A 94 23.20 18.99 -14.97
N ARG A 95 24.22 18.65 -14.15
CA ARG A 95 24.70 17.27 -14.00
C ARG A 95 23.48 16.44 -13.59
N ARG A 96 22.81 15.82 -14.56
CA ARG A 96 21.69 14.91 -14.32
C ARG A 96 22.22 13.78 -13.46
N TYR A 97 21.57 13.54 -12.33
CA TYR A 97 21.96 12.49 -11.41
C TYR A 97 21.64 11.15 -12.06
N THR A 98 22.65 10.52 -12.66
CA THR A 98 22.46 9.21 -13.29
C THR A 98 22.70 8.12 -12.25
N ILE A 99 21.71 7.23 -12.08
CA ILE A 99 21.82 6.11 -11.13
C ILE A 99 22.77 5.07 -11.73
N SER A 100 23.87 4.78 -11.05
CA SER A 100 24.90 3.86 -11.54
C SER A 100 24.47 2.38 -11.49
N ASP A 101 25.02 1.57 -12.39
CA ASP A 101 24.88 0.10 -12.37
C ASP A 101 25.26 -0.49 -11.00
N SER A 102 26.30 0.06 -10.36
CA SER A 102 26.71 -0.35 -9.01
C SER A 102 25.60 -0.17 -7.98
N THR A 103 24.86 0.95 -8.04
CA THR A 103 23.70 1.21 -7.18
C THR A 103 22.57 0.22 -7.45
N ILE A 104 22.33 -0.14 -8.71
CA ILE A 104 21.34 -1.14 -9.11
C ILE A 104 21.69 -2.52 -8.55
N PHE A 105 22.92 -2.98 -8.75
CA PHE A 105 23.39 -4.26 -8.20
C PHE A 105 23.32 -4.29 -6.67
N LYS A 106 23.74 -3.20 -6.00
CA LYS A 106 23.62 -3.07 -4.55
C LYS A 106 22.16 -3.15 -4.09
N TYR A 107 21.23 -2.52 -4.80
CA TYR A 107 19.82 -2.61 -4.47
C TYR A 107 19.28 -4.04 -4.61
N CYS A 108 19.62 -4.72 -5.72
CA CYS A 108 19.17 -6.10 -5.97
C CYS A 108 19.67 -7.07 -4.88
N LEU A 109 20.94 -6.96 -4.49
CA LEU A 109 21.58 -7.87 -3.54
C LEU A 109 21.43 -7.45 -2.07
N GLY A 110 21.11 -6.19 -1.83
CA GLY A 110 21.08 -5.62 -0.49
C GLY A 110 19.91 -6.09 0.35
N ASN A 111 20.09 -6.03 1.66
CA ASN A 111 19.02 -6.24 2.63
C ASN A 111 18.03 -5.06 2.66
N LEU A 112 16.94 -5.19 3.42
CA LEU A 112 15.89 -4.17 3.45
C LEU A 112 16.38 -2.80 3.94
N THR A 113 17.32 -2.77 4.89
CA THR A 113 17.93 -1.53 5.40
C THR A 113 18.78 -0.85 4.33
N GLU A 114 19.63 -1.59 3.64
CA GLU A 114 20.45 -1.07 2.54
C GLU A 114 19.57 -0.52 1.40
N ARG A 115 18.52 -1.25 1.03
CA ARG A 115 17.53 -0.79 0.04
C ARG A 115 16.86 0.50 0.49
N SER A 116 16.52 0.63 1.77
CA SER A 116 15.89 1.84 2.30
C SER A 116 16.80 3.07 2.21
N LEU A 117 18.09 2.90 2.49
CA LEU A 117 19.10 3.97 2.39
C LEU A 117 19.31 4.41 0.95
N ILE A 118 19.45 3.44 0.03
CA ILE A 118 19.55 3.71 -1.41
C ILE A 118 18.31 4.48 -1.90
N MET A 119 17.11 4.09 -1.46
CA MET A 119 15.90 4.81 -1.85
C MET A 119 15.84 6.24 -1.30
N LYS A 120 16.31 6.49 -0.07
CA LYS A 120 16.41 7.84 0.50
C LYS A 120 17.38 8.72 -0.31
N GLU A 121 18.52 8.17 -0.69
CA GLU A 121 19.50 8.86 -1.54
C GLU A 121 18.95 9.16 -2.94
N ILE A 122 18.40 8.15 -3.61
CA ILE A 122 17.81 8.29 -4.96
C ILE A 122 16.66 9.31 -4.95
N THR A 123 15.79 9.27 -3.94
CA THR A 123 14.65 10.19 -3.82
C THR A 123 15.09 11.65 -3.75
N ASN A 124 16.22 11.94 -3.12
CA ASN A 124 16.69 13.32 -2.94
C ASN A 124 17.47 13.85 -4.15
N ASN A 125 17.99 12.97 -5.00
CA ASN A 125 18.92 13.36 -6.07
C ASN A 125 18.40 13.09 -7.50
N ALA A 126 17.54 12.09 -7.69
CA ALA A 126 17.08 11.64 -9.00
C ALA A 126 15.71 12.21 -9.40
N GLY A 127 15.53 12.47 -10.69
CA GLY A 127 14.23 12.78 -11.29
C GLY A 127 13.33 11.54 -11.44
N ASP A 128 12.04 11.77 -11.73
CA ASP A 128 11.06 10.67 -11.86
C ASP A 128 11.35 9.69 -13.01
N GLU A 129 11.96 10.19 -14.09
CA GLU A 129 12.39 9.37 -15.23
C GLU A 129 13.54 8.43 -14.84
N GLU A 130 14.56 8.96 -14.15
CA GLU A 130 15.71 8.18 -13.66
C GLU A 130 15.26 7.10 -12.66
N VAL A 131 14.33 7.43 -11.76
CA VAL A 131 13.75 6.44 -10.83
C VAL A 131 12.94 5.37 -11.56
N SER A 132 12.24 5.73 -12.63
CA SER A 132 11.47 4.78 -13.43
C SER A 132 12.39 3.82 -14.18
N GLU A 133 13.46 4.33 -14.78
CA GLU A 133 14.48 3.50 -15.42
C GLU A 133 15.16 2.56 -14.40
N PHE A 134 15.54 3.08 -13.23
CA PHE A 134 16.09 2.28 -12.14
C PHE A 134 15.14 1.15 -11.72
N ALA A 135 13.84 1.44 -11.59
CA ALA A 135 12.82 0.44 -11.26
C ALA A 135 12.72 -0.68 -12.32
N ASP A 136 12.80 -0.30 -13.61
CA ASP A 136 12.72 -1.23 -14.73
C ASP A 136 13.97 -2.11 -14.80
N GLN A 137 15.16 -1.53 -14.59
CA GLN A 137 16.42 -2.26 -14.54
C GLN A 137 16.50 -3.21 -13.34
N VAL A 138 16.12 -2.78 -12.13
CA VAL A 138 16.04 -3.67 -10.97
C VAL A 138 15.07 -4.83 -11.23
N SER A 139 13.92 -4.56 -11.85
CA SER A 139 12.94 -5.60 -12.20
C SER A 139 13.52 -6.61 -13.19
N LEU A 140 14.28 -6.13 -14.18
CA LEU A 140 14.97 -6.96 -15.16
C LEU A 140 16.02 -7.86 -14.49
N TYR A 141 16.94 -7.28 -13.70
CA TYR A 141 18.05 -8.02 -13.10
C TYR A 141 17.61 -8.97 -11.99
N SER A 142 16.57 -8.63 -11.25
CA SER A 142 15.99 -9.50 -10.22
C SER A 142 15.02 -10.55 -10.79
N GLY A 143 14.58 -10.40 -12.04
CA GLY A 143 13.55 -11.24 -12.66
C GLY A 143 12.16 -11.08 -12.03
N CYS A 144 11.91 -9.98 -11.30
CA CYS A 144 10.67 -9.78 -10.55
C CYS A 144 10.15 -8.34 -10.69
N SER A 145 9.04 -8.17 -11.41
CA SER A 145 8.38 -6.86 -11.61
C SER A 145 7.87 -6.21 -10.32
N HIS A 146 7.66 -6.99 -9.25
CA HIS A 146 7.24 -6.45 -7.95
C HIS A 146 8.26 -5.47 -7.36
N HIS A 147 9.57 -5.64 -7.66
CA HIS A 147 10.58 -4.69 -7.19
C HIS A 147 10.39 -3.31 -7.82
N GLY A 148 10.03 -3.24 -9.11
CA GLY A 148 9.73 -1.96 -9.76
C GLY A 148 8.55 -1.24 -9.10
N TYR A 149 7.51 -1.99 -8.71
CA TYR A 149 6.40 -1.43 -7.92
C TYR A 149 6.85 -0.93 -6.54
N GLN A 150 7.65 -1.72 -5.82
CA GLN A 150 8.17 -1.35 -4.50
C GLN A 150 9.05 -0.08 -4.56
N ILE A 151 9.87 0.07 -5.59
CA ILE A 151 10.71 1.26 -5.82
C ILE A 151 9.82 2.49 -6.04
N LYS A 152 8.84 2.39 -6.95
CA LYS A 152 7.91 3.49 -7.24
C LYS A 152 7.08 3.87 -6.01
N MET A 153 6.69 2.90 -5.19
CA MET A 153 6.01 3.13 -3.91
C MET A 153 6.93 3.85 -2.91
N ALA A 154 8.15 3.37 -2.73
CA ALA A 154 9.12 3.94 -1.80
C ALA A 154 9.47 5.40 -2.17
N ARG A 155 9.63 5.70 -3.47
CA ARG A 155 9.83 7.07 -3.96
C ARG A 155 8.72 8.01 -3.50
N LYS A 156 7.46 7.60 -3.65
CA LYS A 156 6.30 8.38 -3.21
C LYS A 156 6.22 8.49 -1.69
N LEU A 157 6.47 7.39 -0.98
CA LEU A 157 6.47 7.34 0.48
C LEU A 157 7.41 8.39 1.07
N ILE A 158 8.66 8.43 0.58
CA ILE A 158 9.68 9.33 1.10
C ILE A 158 9.33 10.78 0.72
N ALA A 159 8.98 11.04 -0.54
CA ALA A 159 8.64 12.40 -0.97
C ALA A 159 7.42 12.99 -0.25
N GLU A 160 6.31 12.22 -0.16
CA GLU A 160 5.10 12.64 0.55
C GLU A 160 5.36 12.77 2.06
N GLY A 161 6.17 11.87 2.64
CA GLY A 161 6.54 11.93 4.05
C GLY A 161 7.36 13.17 4.39
N THR A 162 8.36 13.50 3.59
CA THR A 162 9.15 14.72 3.74
C THR A 162 8.27 15.97 3.65
N ASN A 163 7.39 16.03 2.65
CA ASN A 163 6.48 17.17 2.48
C ASN A 163 5.49 17.30 3.65
N ALA A 164 4.89 16.18 4.08
CA ALA A 164 3.98 16.16 5.21
C ALA A 164 4.69 16.62 6.50
N TRP A 165 5.90 16.12 6.76
CA TRP A 165 6.67 16.52 7.92
C TRP A 165 7.03 18.01 7.91
N ILE A 166 7.42 18.58 6.76
CA ILE A 166 7.69 20.03 6.65
C ILE A 166 6.45 20.84 7.02
N LEU A 167 5.27 20.43 6.54
CA LEU A 167 4.00 21.11 6.82
C LEU A 167 3.60 21.02 8.30
N ILE A 168 3.70 19.81 8.87
CA ILE A 168 3.36 19.52 10.27
C ILE A 168 4.32 20.24 11.22
N SER A 169 5.62 20.12 10.96
CA SER A 169 6.66 20.60 11.85
C SER A 169 6.76 22.11 11.87
N ARG A 170 6.51 22.81 10.75
CA ARG A 170 6.72 24.26 10.63
C ARG A 170 8.11 24.68 11.16
N ASN A 171 9.12 23.86 10.90
CA ASN A 171 10.51 23.97 11.38
C ASN A 171 10.75 23.73 12.89
N TYR A 172 9.75 23.27 13.64
CA TYR A 172 9.94 22.82 15.02
C TYR A 172 10.48 21.39 15.06
N GLN A 173 11.45 21.15 15.94
CA GLN A 173 12.01 19.80 16.15
C GLN A 173 11.01 18.85 16.83
N ASN A 174 10.13 19.40 17.66
CA ASN A 174 9.11 18.66 18.41
C ASN A 174 7.75 19.33 18.20
N VAL A 175 6.74 18.53 17.85
CA VAL A 175 5.38 19.02 17.59
C VAL A 175 4.43 18.35 18.56
N HIS A 176 3.47 19.08 19.12
CA HIS A 176 2.45 18.48 19.98
C HIS A 176 1.54 17.54 19.16
N TRP A 177 1.24 16.36 19.68
CA TRP A 177 0.47 15.31 18.98
C TRP A 177 -0.86 15.81 18.43
N ASP A 178 -1.61 16.58 19.22
CA ASP A 178 -2.91 17.11 18.79
C ASP A 178 -2.83 17.99 17.53
N ASN A 179 -1.69 18.64 17.28
CA ASN A 179 -1.47 19.44 16.06
C ASN A 179 -1.15 18.54 14.84
N VAL A 180 -0.67 17.33 15.09
CA VAL A 180 -0.30 16.35 14.05
C VAL A 180 -1.52 15.59 13.54
N VAL A 181 -2.48 15.30 14.42
CA VAL A 181 -3.69 14.52 14.12
C VAL A 181 -4.42 15.01 12.87
N ILE A 182 -4.70 16.32 12.79
CA ILE A 182 -5.46 16.92 11.68
C ILE A 182 -4.72 16.75 10.35
N GLU A 183 -3.43 17.09 10.33
CA GLU A 183 -2.60 16.99 9.14
C GLU A 183 -2.45 15.54 8.66
N ILE A 184 -2.29 14.59 9.59
CA ILE A 184 -2.24 13.16 9.27
C ILE A 184 -3.56 12.68 8.67
N GLU A 185 -4.70 13.11 9.21
CA GLU A 185 -6.01 12.77 8.66
C GLU A 185 -6.15 13.26 7.21
N GLU A 186 -5.79 14.51 6.95
CA GLU A 186 -5.88 15.10 5.61
C GLU A 186 -5.00 14.35 4.61
N HIS A 187 -3.78 13.99 5.00
CA HIS A 187 -2.88 13.19 4.17
C HIS A 187 -3.43 11.79 3.92
N PHE A 188 -3.89 11.12 4.97
CA PHE A 188 -4.48 9.78 4.87
C PHE A 188 -5.67 9.79 3.90
N MET A 189 -6.62 10.69 4.06
CA MET A 189 -7.83 10.76 3.24
C MET A 189 -7.52 11.02 1.77
N ARG A 190 -6.53 11.89 1.50
CA ARG A 190 -6.04 12.19 0.14
C ARG A 190 -5.40 10.98 -0.51
N ILE A 191 -4.47 10.31 0.17
CA ILE A 191 -3.74 9.16 -0.36
C ILE A 191 -4.68 7.96 -0.54
N ALA A 192 -5.50 7.67 0.48
CA ALA A 192 -6.48 6.60 0.47
C ALA A 192 -7.62 6.84 -0.53
N LYS A 193 -7.71 8.04 -1.13
CA LYS A 193 -8.82 8.46 -2.00
C LYS A 193 -10.15 8.11 -1.34
N CYS A 194 -10.31 8.38 -0.06
CA CYS A 194 -11.50 8.05 0.72
C CYS A 194 -12.05 9.33 1.34
N SER A 195 -13.35 9.59 1.18
CA SER A 195 -14.02 10.76 1.77
C SER A 195 -15.16 10.38 2.71
N SER A 196 -15.52 9.11 2.81
CA SER A 196 -16.70 8.64 3.56
C SER A 196 -16.36 7.99 4.91
N ARG A 197 -15.09 7.66 5.15
CA ARG A 197 -14.62 7.07 6.41
C ARG A 197 -13.31 7.74 6.82
N SER A 198 -13.40 8.58 7.84
CA SER A 198 -12.29 9.22 8.56
C SER A 198 -11.61 8.27 9.54
N LEU A 199 -10.43 8.66 10.02
CA LEU A 199 -9.74 7.99 11.11
C LEU A 199 -10.46 8.30 12.43
N THR A 200 -10.63 7.27 13.26
CA THR A 200 -11.24 7.39 14.59
C THR A 200 -10.18 7.73 15.64
N HIS A 201 -10.62 8.12 16.84
CA HIS A 201 -9.71 8.32 17.97
C HIS A 201 -8.88 7.05 18.26
N GLN A 202 -9.46 5.86 18.14
CA GLN A 202 -8.73 4.60 18.33
C GLN A 202 -7.65 4.39 17.27
N ASP A 203 -7.91 4.80 16.03
CA ASP A 203 -6.93 4.72 14.93
C ASP A 203 -5.73 5.63 15.25
N PHE A 204 -5.97 6.85 15.76
CA PHE A 204 -4.89 7.75 16.19
C PHE A 204 -4.12 7.23 17.40
N GLU A 205 -4.79 6.59 18.37
CA GLU A 205 -4.10 5.94 19.48
C GLU A 205 -3.17 4.82 19.00
N LEU A 206 -3.59 4.03 18.00
CA LEU A 206 -2.73 3.04 17.38
C LEU A 206 -1.53 3.69 16.68
N LEU A 207 -1.78 4.73 15.88
CA LEU A 207 -0.71 5.47 15.20
C LEU A 207 0.30 6.06 16.18
N ARG A 208 -0.18 6.60 17.31
CA ARG A 208 0.67 7.11 18.39
C ARG A 208 1.54 6.02 19.00
N ARG A 209 1.01 4.81 19.19
CA ARG A 209 1.79 3.63 19.64
C ARG A 209 2.87 3.22 18.62
N ILE A 210 2.54 3.18 17.32
CA ILE A 210 3.50 2.86 16.24
C ILE A 210 4.62 3.91 16.17
N CYS A 211 4.24 5.18 16.30
CA CYS A 211 5.12 6.34 16.35
C CYS A 211 6.11 6.27 17.52
N GLY A 212 5.69 5.65 18.64
CA GLY A 212 6.45 5.58 19.89
C GLY A 212 6.56 6.93 20.59
N CYS A 213 5.57 7.82 20.39
CA CYS A 213 5.53 9.15 20.99
C CYS A 213 4.44 9.25 22.06
N TYR A 214 4.60 10.21 22.97
CA TYR A 214 3.58 10.58 23.95
C TYR A 214 2.86 11.85 23.48
N ASP A 215 3.16 13.00 24.10
CA ASP A 215 2.53 14.28 23.79
C ASP A 215 3.25 15.04 22.68
N TYR A 216 4.52 14.72 22.42
CA TYR A 216 5.34 15.36 21.40
C TYR A 216 5.97 14.34 20.45
N ILE A 217 6.03 14.71 19.17
CA ILE A 217 6.56 13.90 18.08
C ILE A 217 7.78 14.58 17.44
N THR A 218 8.83 13.80 17.20
CA THR A 218 10.00 14.19 16.39
C THR A 218 9.86 13.71 14.95
N GLN A 219 10.76 14.14 14.07
CA GLN A 219 10.81 13.64 12.70
C GLN A 219 11.00 12.12 12.65
N GLU A 220 11.86 11.57 13.51
CA GLU A 220 12.12 10.12 13.55
C GLU A 220 10.86 9.34 13.95
N ASN A 221 10.13 9.84 14.95
CA ASN A 221 8.87 9.25 15.38
C ASN A 221 7.83 9.30 14.23
N PHE A 222 7.71 10.44 13.56
CA PHE A 222 6.86 10.59 12.38
C PHE A 222 7.24 9.61 11.27
N GLU A 223 8.53 9.48 10.93
CA GLU A 223 9.00 8.56 9.91
C GLU A 223 8.62 7.10 10.23
N LYS A 224 8.74 6.67 11.50
CA LYS A 224 8.33 5.32 11.94
C LYS A 224 6.84 5.05 11.68
N MET A 225 5.98 5.99 12.06
CA MET A 225 4.54 5.91 11.81
C MET A 225 4.23 5.96 10.31
N TRP A 226 4.88 6.87 9.57
CA TRP A 226 4.64 7.09 8.15
C TRP A 226 5.02 5.88 7.30
N CYS A 227 6.10 5.19 7.66
CA CYS A 227 6.52 3.93 7.03
C CYS A 227 5.46 2.83 7.13
N TRP A 228 4.54 2.92 8.09
CA TRP A 228 3.37 2.03 8.19
C TRP A 228 2.13 2.62 7.51
N LEU A 229 1.80 3.88 7.81
CA LEU A 229 0.55 4.50 7.39
C LEU A 229 0.48 4.73 5.87
N PHE A 230 1.58 5.14 5.24
CA PHE A 230 1.59 5.47 3.82
C PHE A 230 1.30 4.24 2.92
N PRO A 231 1.96 3.08 3.12
CA PRO A 231 1.60 1.86 2.40
C PRO A 231 0.15 1.41 2.65
N VAL A 232 -0.35 1.54 3.88
CA VAL A 232 -1.75 1.23 4.23
C VAL A 232 -2.72 2.12 3.45
N ALA A 233 -2.53 3.44 3.50
CA ALA A 233 -3.35 4.40 2.76
C ALA A 233 -3.31 4.11 1.25
N THR A 234 -2.13 3.83 0.70
CA THR A 234 -2.00 3.52 -0.72
C THR A 234 -2.70 2.23 -1.10
N SER A 235 -2.69 1.22 -0.22
CA SER A 235 -3.42 -0.03 -0.43
C SER A 235 -4.94 0.18 -0.37
N ILE A 236 -5.42 1.02 0.54
CA ILE A 236 -6.83 1.44 0.59
C ILE A 236 -7.25 2.21 -0.66
N SER A 237 -6.34 2.94 -1.32
CA SER A 237 -6.65 3.67 -2.55
C SER A 237 -7.02 2.77 -3.75
N ARG A 238 -6.72 1.47 -3.67
CA ARG A 238 -7.03 0.48 -4.71
C ARG A 238 -8.53 0.16 -4.70
N GLY A 239 -9.19 0.20 -5.86
CA GLY A 239 -10.66 0.21 -6.00
C GLY A 239 -11.43 -0.83 -5.17
N LEU A 240 -10.98 -2.09 -5.17
CA LEU A 240 -11.64 -3.17 -4.41
C LEU A 240 -11.51 -3.01 -2.90
N ILE A 241 -10.30 -2.70 -2.41
CA ILE A 241 -10.04 -2.47 -0.98
C ILE A 241 -10.77 -1.19 -0.53
N ASN A 242 -10.76 -0.17 -1.38
CA ASN A 242 -11.45 1.09 -1.14
C ASN A 242 -12.96 0.89 -0.92
N GLY A 243 -13.60 0.11 -1.80
CA GLY A 243 -15.02 -0.21 -1.68
C GLY A 243 -15.35 -0.91 -0.37
N MET A 244 -14.52 -1.86 0.07
CA MET A 244 -14.69 -2.53 1.36
C MET A 244 -14.41 -1.61 2.55
N TRP A 245 -13.38 -0.78 2.48
CA TRP A 245 -13.00 0.18 3.52
C TRP A 245 -14.12 1.17 3.83
N ARG A 246 -14.77 1.68 2.77
CA ARG A 246 -15.87 2.66 2.86
C ARG A 246 -17.18 2.08 3.35
N SER A 247 -17.34 0.75 3.35
CA SER A 247 -18.58 0.11 3.78
C SER A 247 -18.74 0.19 5.30
N CYS A 248 -19.78 0.88 5.76
CA CYS A 248 -20.09 1.03 7.19
C CYS A 248 -21.10 -0.01 7.70
N SER A 249 -21.78 -0.73 6.81
CA SER A 249 -22.77 -1.75 7.19
C SER A 249 -22.91 -2.82 6.09
N PRO A 250 -22.29 -4.00 6.26
CA PRO A 250 -21.38 -4.35 7.35
C PRO A 250 -20.01 -3.69 7.21
N LYS A 251 -19.32 -3.44 8.33
CA LYS A 251 -17.93 -2.95 8.33
C LYS A 251 -17.00 -4.10 7.94
N TRP A 252 -16.52 -4.08 6.70
CA TRP A 252 -15.73 -5.20 6.15
C TRP A 252 -14.27 -5.19 6.60
N ILE A 253 -13.64 -4.02 6.55
CA ILE A 253 -12.27 -3.83 6.99
C ILE A 253 -12.30 -3.12 8.34
N GLU A 254 -11.89 -3.83 9.39
CA GLU A 254 -11.72 -3.20 10.69
C GLU A 254 -10.53 -2.23 10.64
N GLY A 255 -9.42 -2.70 10.07
CA GLY A 255 -8.30 -1.84 9.67
C GLY A 255 -7.23 -1.69 10.72
N PHE A 256 -7.36 -0.63 11.52
CA PHE A 256 -6.36 -0.14 12.46
C PHE A 256 -6.55 -0.85 13.81
N VAL A 257 -6.26 -2.15 13.82
CA VAL A 257 -6.40 -3.01 14.99
C VAL A 257 -5.18 -3.90 15.11
N THR A 258 -4.64 -4.01 16.31
CA THR A 258 -3.49 -4.87 16.60
C THR A 258 -3.84 -6.35 16.44
N LYS A 259 -2.81 -7.21 16.43
CA LYS A 259 -3.04 -8.66 16.40
C LYS A 259 -3.80 -9.09 17.65
N GLU A 260 -3.41 -8.58 18.80
CA GLU A 260 -3.92 -8.93 20.12
C GLU A 260 -5.38 -8.47 20.29
N GLU A 261 -5.72 -7.25 19.86
CA GLU A 261 -7.10 -6.75 19.87
C GLU A 261 -8.01 -7.59 18.96
N ALA A 262 -7.51 -8.01 17.78
CA ALA A 262 -8.26 -8.87 16.88
C ALA A 262 -8.45 -10.29 17.43
N GLU A 263 -7.41 -10.88 18.04
CA GLU A 263 -7.51 -12.18 18.72
C GLU A 263 -8.52 -12.13 19.86
N HIS A 264 -8.48 -11.07 20.68
CA HIS A 264 -9.39 -10.88 21.78
C HIS A 264 -10.85 -10.74 21.32
N SER A 265 -11.14 -9.98 20.25
CA SER A 265 -12.49 -9.88 19.68
C SER A 265 -13.01 -11.22 19.15
N LEU A 266 -12.12 -12.05 18.59
CA LEU A 266 -12.46 -13.37 18.06
C LEU A 266 -12.47 -14.48 19.12
N GLN A 267 -12.04 -14.19 20.34
CA GLN A 267 -12.06 -15.15 21.42
C GLN A 267 -13.51 -15.57 21.71
N SER A 268 -13.75 -16.87 21.71
CA SER A 268 -15.09 -17.46 21.90
C SER A 268 -16.09 -17.21 20.76
N GLN A 269 -15.62 -16.77 19.58
CA GLN A 269 -16.47 -16.71 18.39
C GLN A 269 -16.60 -18.07 17.70
N GLU A 270 -17.63 -18.21 16.87
CA GLU A 270 -17.87 -19.42 16.08
C GLU A 270 -16.82 -19.60 14.97
N PRO A 271 -16.46 -20.84 14.60
CA PRO A 271 -15.60 -21.11 13.46
C PRO A 271 -16.07 -20.44 12.18
N GLY A 272 -15.11 -19.87 11.47
CA GLY A 272 -15.33 -19.08 10.26
C GLY A 272 -15.70 -17.61 10.49
N THR A 273 -15.71 -17.15 11.74
CA THR A 273 -15.76 -15.71 12.05
C THR A 273 -14.40 -15.08 11.76
N PHE A 274 -14.37 -13.95 11.05
CA PHE A 274 -13.12 -13.30 10.64
C PHE A 274 -13.14 -11.78 10.67
N ILE A 275 -11.96 -11.18 10.80
CA ILE A 275 -11.69 -9.75 10.79
C ILE A 275 -10.57 -9.45 9.79
N LEU A 276 -10.72 -8.36 9.03
CA LEU A 276 -9.68 -7.84 8.14
C LEU A 276 -8.97 -6.66 8.80
N ARG A 277 -7.64 -6.73 8.89
CA ARG A 277 -6.80 -5.72 9.53
C ARG A 277 -5.48 -5.50 8.78
N PHE A 278 -4.89 -4.33 8.97
CA PHE A 278 -3.52 -4.04 8.52
C PHE A 278 -2.54 -4.42 9.63
N PRO A 279 -1.55 -5.30 9.39
CA PRO A 279 -0.62 -5.74 10.43
C PRO A 279 0.36 -4.63 10.80
N THR A 280 0.48 -4.33 12.10
CA THR A 280 1.40 -3.30 12.64
C THR A 280 2.87 -3.71 12.58
N SER A 281 3.15 -5.01 12.44
CA SER A 281 4.50 -5.56 12.30
C SER A 281 5.10 -5.39 10.89
N ARG A 282 4.35 -4.86 9.92
CA ARG A 282 4.76 -4.74 8.52
C ARG A 282 4.80 -3.28 8.09
N SER A 283 5.93 -2.65 8.35
CA SER A 283 6.23 -1.27 7.92
C SER A 283 7.27 -1.29 6.81
N TRP A 284 7.25 -0.31 5.90
CA TRP A 284 8.32 -0.15 4.93
C TRP A 284 9.67 -0.06 5.67
N PRO A 285 10.74 -0.74 5.21
CA PRO A 285 10.94 -1.38 3.90
C PRO A 285 10.44 -2.83 3.75
N HIS A 286 9.63 -3.35 4.66
CA HIS A 286 9.08 -4.72 4.53
C HIS A 286 8.25 -4.88 3.23
N PRO A 287 8.41 -5.98 2.45
CA PRO A 287 7.69 -6.17 1.19
C PRO A 287 6.16 -6.22 1.35
N ASP A 288 5.69 -6.74 2.49
CA ASP A 288 4.25 -6.81 2.82
C ASP A 288 3.71 -5.54 3.51
N ALA A 289 4.43 -4.41 3.48
CA ALA A 289 3.91 -3.16 4.05
C ALA A 289 2.61 -2.72 3.34
N GLY A 290 1.58 -2.41 4.12
CA GLY A 290 0.24 -2.06 3.59
C GLY A 290 -0.62 -3.25 3.17
N SER A 291 -0.12 -4.49 3.34
CA SER A 291 -0.90 -5.70 3.07
C SER A 291 -2.08 -5.87 4.03
N LEU A 292 -3.09 -6.63 3.58
CA LEU A 292 -4.26 -6.95 4.39
C LEU A 292 -4.14 -8.37 4.94
N VAL A 293 -4.40 -8.53 6.24
CA VAL A 293 -4.42 -9.82 6.91
C VAL A 293 -5.84 -10.16 7.31
N VAL A 294 -6.24 -11.40 7.04
CA VAL A 294 -7.45 -11.99 7.62
C VAL A 294 -7.07 -12.72 8.91
N THR A 295 -7.68 -12.30 10.02
CA THR A 295 -7.62 -13.04 11.30
C THR A 295 -8.96 -13.74 11.50
N TYR A 296 -8.96 -15.05 11.73
CA TYR A 296 -10.19 -15.84 11.75
C TYR A 296 -10.13 -17.01 12.73
N VAL A 297 -11.31 -17.46 13.17
CA VAL A 297 -11.47 -18.65 14.01
C VAL A 297 -11.52 -19.88 13.12
N GLY A 298 -10.55 -20.78 13.29
CA GLY A 298 -10.51 -22.06 12.60
C GLY A 298 -11.60 -23.04 13.04
N ARG A 299 -11.75 -24.14 12.29
CA ARG A 299 -12.67 -25.23 12.64
C ARG A 299 -12.33 -25.94 13.96
N ASP A 300 -11.07 -25.86 14.34
CA ASP A 300 -10.50 -26.32 15.61
C ASP A 300 -10.56 -25.25 16.71
N PHE A 301 -11.27 -24.13 16.48
CA PHE A 301 -11.36 -22.97 17.37
C PHE A 301 -10.03 -22.25 17.61
N VAL A 302 -8.98 -22.58 16.84
CA VAL A 302 -7.70 -21.88 16.88
C VAL A 302 -7.78 -20.63 16.01
N ILE A 303 -7.39 -19.49 16.58
CA ILE A 303 -7.29 -18.23 15.84
C ILE A 303 -6.08 -18.31 14.91
N ARG A 304 -6.29 -17.99 13.63
CA ARG A 304 -5.26 -17.99 12.59
C ARG A 304 -5.17 -16.62 11.94
N HIS A 305 -3.97 -16.29 11.46
CA HIS A 305 -3.69 -15.10 10.68
C HIS A 305 -3.17 -15.51 9.31
N ARG A 306 -3.65 -14.83 8.28
CA ARG A 306 -3.30 -15.16 6.91
C ARG A 306 -3.21 -13.90 6.08
N LEU A 307 -2.09 -13.77 5.37
CA LEU A 307 -1.86 -12.67 4.45
C LEU A 307 -2.74 -12.85 3.21
N LEU A 308 -3.43 -11.80 2.79
CA LEU A 308 -4.22 -11.79 1.56
C LEU A 308 -3.36 -11.35 0.39
N ALA A 309 -3.19 -12.21 -0.61
CA ALA A 309 -2.55 -11.86 -1.86
C ALA A 309 -3.55 -11.11 -2.77
N VAL A 310 -3.60 -9.78 -2.65
CA VAL A 310 -4.55 -8.93 -3.41
C VAL A 310 -3.91 -8.35 -4.69
N ASP A 311 -2.60 -8.50 -4.87
CA ASP A 311 -1.85 -7.84 -5.95
C ASP A 311 -2.28 -8.29 -7.36
N HIS A 312 -2.69 -9.55 -7.54
CA HIS A 312 -3.16 -10.04 -8.84
C HIS A 312 -4.58 -9.58 -9.23
N ILE A 313 -5.33 -8.96 -8.31
CA ILE A 313 -6.75 -8.63 -8.46
C ILE A 313 -6.95 -7.11 -8.57
N CYS A 314 -6.10 -6.33 -7.91
CA CYS A 314 -6.20 -4.87 -7.86
C CYS A 314 -5.49 -4.13 -9.02
N ASP A 315 -4.67 -4.81 -9.82
CA ASP A 315 -3.94 -4.19 -10.94
C ASP A 315 -4.83 -3.92 -12.17
N SER A 316 -6.01 -4.54 -12.27
CA SER A 316 -6.89 -4.37 -13.42
C SER A 316 -7.99 -3.34 -13.16
N SER A 317 -7.69 -2.09 -13.51
CA SER A 317 -8.65 -1.01 -13.84
C SER A 317 -9.31 -0.25 -12.68
N GLU A 318 -9.23 1.08 -12.76
CA GLU A 318 -10.06 2.08 -12.03
C GLU A 318 -11.59 1.85 -12.17
N ARG A 319 -12.01 0.86 -12.96
CA ARG A 319 -13.41 0.51 -13.22
C ARG A 319 -14.08 -0.34 -12.13
N TYR A 320 -13.32 -0.88 -11.17
CA TYR A 320 -13.90 -1.61 -10.04
C TYR A 320 -13.99 -0.73 -8.79
N THR A 321 -15.06 0.07 -8.72
CA THR A 321 -15.48 0.75 -7.49
C THR A 321 -16.38 -0.12 -6.61
N ASP A 322 -16.88 -1.23 -7.16
CA ASP A 322 -17.70 -2.19 -6.42
C ASP A 322 -16.81 -3.14 -5.61
N ALA A 323 -17.04 -3.17 -4.30
CA ALA A 323 -16.38 -4.04 -3.34
C ALA A 323 -16.80 -5.51 -3.48
N LYS A 324 -17.97 -5.74 -4.08
CA LYS A 324 -18.64 -7.04 -4.14
C LYS A 324 -17.75 -8.20 -4.64
N PRO A 325 -16.89 -8.03 -5.67
CA PRO A 325 -16.00 -9.11 -6.09
C PRO A 325 -15.08 -9.61 -4.98
N LEU A 326 -14.48 -8.71 -4.19
CA LEU A 326 -13.57 -9.11 -3.11
C LEU A 326 -14.32 -9.70 -1.92
N GLN A 327 -15.52 -9.19 -1.62
CA GLN A 327 -16.42 -9.75 -0.60
C GLN A 327 -16.85 -11.18 -0.94
N ASP A 328 -17.29 -11.40 -2.18
CA ASP A 328 -17.71 -12.71 -2.68
C ASP A 328 -16.53 -13.69 -2.67
N MET A 329 -15.32 -13.23 -3.05
CA MET A 329 -14.12 -14.06 -3.00
C MET A 329 -13.73 -14.46 -1.57
N LEU A 330 -13.87 -13.56 -0.59
CA LEU A 330 -13.62 -13.89 0.81
C LEU A 330 -14.64 -14.91 1.34
N LEU A 331 -15.92 -14.73 1.05
CA LEU A 331 -16.98 -15.63 1.51
C LEU A 331 -17.02 -16.96 0.76
N ALA A 332 -16.36 -17.07 -0.39
CA ALA A 332 -16.16 -18.34 -1.09
C ALA A 332 -15.13 -19.24 -0.38
N GLU A 333 -14.31 -18.68 0.52
CA GLU A 333 -13.33 -19.47 1.25
C GLU A 333 -13.99 -20.33 2.34
N PRO A 334 -13.73 -21.64 2.38
CA PRO A 334 -14.42 -22.57 3.27
C PRO A 334 -14.11 -22.37 4.76
N GLU A 335 -13.14 -21.51 5.07
CA GLU A 335 -12.72 -21.11 6.41
C GLU A 335 -13.25 -19.73 6.81
N LEU A 336 -13.89 -18.98 5.91
CA LEU A 336 -14.38 -17.62 6.14
C LEU A 336 -15.87 -17.57 5.83
N SER A 337 -16.71 -17.56 6.86
CA SER A 337 -18.17 -17.64 6.70
C SER A 337 -18.91 -16.38 7.14
N ARG A 338 -18.35 -15.61 8.08
CA ARG A 338 -19.01 -14.42 8.65
C ARG A 338 -18.00 -13.39 9.15
N LEU A 339 -18.36 -12.12 9.02
CA LEU A 339 -17.60 -11.03 9.62
C LEU A 339 -17.74 -11.04 11.15
N GLY A 340 -16.62 -10.88 11.84
CA GLY A 340 -16.55 -10.54 13.26
C GLY A 340 -17.03 -9.12 13.51
N ARG A 341 -17.34 -8.81 14.77
CA ARG A 341 -17.79 -7.49 15.22
C ARG A 341 -16.89 -6.92 16.29
#